data_AF-A0A937JXC7-F1
#
_entry.id   AF-A0A937JXC7-F1
#
_cell.length_a   1.000
_cell.length_b   1.000
_cell.length_c   1.000
_cell.angle_alpha   90.00
_cell.angle_beta   90.00
_cell.angle_gamma   90.00
#
_symmetry.space_group_name_H-M   'P 1'
#
loop_
_entity.id
_entity.type
_entity.pdbx_description
1 polymer ?
#
loop_
_entity_poly.entity_id
_entity_poly.type
_entity_poly.pdbx_seq_one_letter_code
_entity_poly.pdbx_strand_id
1 'polypeptide(L)' 'MPRGENPNSLANLTYRDGRTPKWEGRKKHEVRVSDEGWEGAQAASQAVGCTGVSEMLEKLGRGELQLVNPNEPEQ' A
#
# COMPACT_ATOMS: atom_id res chain seq x y z
N MET A 1 -38.63 -32.11 -13.52
CA MET A 1 -37.37 -31.48 -13.96
C MET A 1 -36.29 -31.85 -12.96
N PRO A 2 -35.15 -32.43 -13.36
CA PRO A 2 -34.08 -32.77 -12.43
C PRO A 2 -33.46 -31.49 -11.84
N ARG A 3 -33.16 -31.52 -10.54
CA ARG A 3 -32.51 -30.42 -9.81
C ARG A 3 -31.02 -30.42 -10.14
N GLY A 4 -30.47 -29.28 -10.57
CA GLY A 4 -29.01 -29.08 -10.63
C GLY A 4 -28.49 -28.32 -11.84
N GLU A 5 -29.25 -28.21 -12.93
CA GLU A 5 -28.79 -27.56 -14.16
C GLU A 5 -29.43 -26.17 -14.31
N ASN A 6 -28.98 -25.21 -13.49
CA ASN A 6 -29.20 -23.80 -13.81
C ASN A 6 -28.07 -23.36 -14.76
N PRO A 7 -28.36 -22.89 -15.98
CA PRO A 7 -27.34 -22.47 -16.96
C PRO A 7 -26.39 -21.39 -16.43
N ASN A 8 -26.78 -20.62 -15.41
CA ASN A 8 -25.93 -19.60 -14.79
C ASN A 8 -25.01 -20.11 -13.67
N SER A 9 -25.10 -21.38 -13.25
CA SER A 9 -24.30 -21.90 -12.11
C SER A 9 -22.81 -22.05 -12.41
N LEU A 10 -22.41 -21.99 -13.70
CA LEU A 10 -21.01 -22.10 -14.12
C LEU A 10 -20.39 -20.77 -14.55
N ALA A 11 -21.16 -19.68 -14.59
CA ALA A 11 -20.70 -18.39 -15.14
C ALA A 11 -19.57 -17.74 -14.32
N ASN A 12 -19.47 -18.03 -13.02
CA ASN A 12 -18.43 -17.50 -12.13
C ASN A 12 -17.31 -18.51 -11.82
N LEU A 13 -17.33 -19.70 -12.45
CA LEU A 13 -16.33 -20.74 -12.20
C LEU A 13 -15.10 -20.51 -13.09
N THR A 14 -14.44 -19.36 -12.96
CA THR A 14 -13.11 -19.12 -13.54
C THR A 14 -12.07 -19.94 -12.76
N TYR A 15 -12.05 -21.25 -13.00
CA TYR A 15 -11.18 -22.22 -12.32
C TYR A 15 -9.75 -22.25 -12.90
N ARG A 16 -9.49 -21.63 -14.06
CA ARG A 16 -8.19 -21.72 -14.77
C ARG A 16 -7.35 -20.46 -14.79
N ASP A 17 -7.93 -19.30 -14.54
CA ASP A 17 -7.18 -18.06 -14.31
C ASP A 17 -7.19 -17.80 -12.82
N GLY A 18 -6.17 -18.35 -12.14
CA GLY A 18 -5.90 -18.02 -10.75
C GLY A 18 -5.99 -16.51 -10.58
N ARG A 19 -6.74 -16.06 -9.56
CA ARG A 19 -6.94 -14.65 -9.19
C ARG A 19 -5.70 -13.86 -9.58
N THR A 20 -5.78 -13.06 -10.65
CA THR A 20 -4.69 -12.17 -11.04
C THR A 20 -4.29 -11.43 -9.76
N PRO A 21 -3.05 -11.59 -9.26
CA PRO A 21 -2.66 -10.89 -8.05
C PRO A 21 -2.89 -9.42 -8.34
N LYS A 22 -3.86 -8.81 -7.64
CA LYS A 22 -4.30 -7.41 -7.84
C LYS A 22 -3.15 -6.40 -7.66
N TRP A 23 -1.95 -6.87 -7.33
CA TRP A 23 -0.79 -6.09 -6.93
C TRP A 23 0.51 -6.65 -7.52
N GLU A 24 0.57 -6.85 -8.84
CA GLU A 24 1.87 -6.95 -9.51
C GLU A 24 2.58 -5.59 -9.37
N GLY A 25 3.66 -5.52 -8.59
CA GLY A 25 4.56 -4.36 -8.59
C GLY A 25 5.22 -3.98 -7.25
N ARG A 26 4.69 -4.40 -6.10
CA ARG A 26 5.34 -4.09 -4.80
C ARG A 26 6.40 -5.14 -4.45
N LYS A 27 7.64 -4.70 -4.23
CA LYS A 27 8.71 -5.50 -3.61
C LYS A 27 8.81 -5.18 -2.13
N LYS A 28 9.06 -6.20 -1.30
CA LYS A 28 9.31 -6.02 0.13
C LYS A 28 10.72 -5.45 0.31
N HIS A 29 10.83 -4.37 1.07
CA HIS A 29 12.10 -3.80 1.53
C HIS A 29 12.07 -3.73 3.06
N GLU A 30 13.23 -3.93 3.69
CA GLU A 30 13.38 -3.87 5.14
C GLU A 30 14.38 -2.77 5.49
N VAL A 31 14.05 -1.97 6.52
CA VAL A 31 14.90 -0.90 7.03
C VAL A 31 15.10 -1.14 8.52
N ARG A 32 16.35 -1.02 8.97
CA ARG A 32 16.68 -1.06 10.40
C ARG A 32 16.75 0.36 10.93
N VAL A 33 15.99 0.63 11.98
CA VAL A 33 15.93 1.92 12.67
C VAL A 33 15.98 1.67 14.17
N SER A 34 16.30 2.69 14.96
CA SER A 34 16.12 2.65 16.41
C SER A 34 14.64 2.67 16.78
N ASP A 35 14.32 2.27 18.01
CA ASP A 35 12.95 2.32 18.54
C ASP A 35 12.39 3.75 18.49
N GLU A 36 13.16 4.74 18.97
CA GLU A 36 12.77 6.17 18.88
C GLU A 36 12.54 6.62 17.43
N GLY A 37 13.37 6.16 16.50
CA GLY A 37 13.21 6.49 15.08
C GLY A 37 11.93 5.90 14.49
N TRP A 38 11.55 4.69 14.92
CA TRP A 38 10.31 4.05 14.48
C TRP A 38 9.07 4.72 15.07
N GLU A 39 9.07 5.03 16.37
CA GLU A 39 7.98 5.74 17.05
C GLU A 39 7.78 7.14 16.46
N GLY A 40 8.87 7.87 16.21
CA GLY A 40 8.83 9.16 15.54
C GLY A 40 8.27 9.07 14.13
N ALA A 41 8.67 8.06 13.35
CA ALA A 41 8.13 7.83 12.01
C ALA A 41 6.63 7.51 12.01
N GLN A 42 6.15 6.73 12.99
CA GLN A 42 4.73 6.47 13.16
C GLN A 42 3.96 7.75 13.46
N ALA A 43 4.42 8.55 14.43
CA ALA A 43 3.80 9.81 14.78
C ALA A 43 3.76 10.78 13.58
N ALA A 44 4.85 10.89 12.83
CA ALA A 44 4.92 11.71 11.62
C ALA A 44 3.93 11.22 10.55
N SER A 45 3.84 9.92 10.32
CA SER A 45 2.90 9.37 9.33
C SER A 45 1.43 9.70 9.66
N GLN A 46 1.07 9.65 10.95
CA GLN A 46 -0.26 10.01 11.41
C GLN A 46 -0.51 11.53 11.30
N ALA A 47 0.46 12.36 11.65
CA ALA A 47 0.36 13.81 11.56
C ALA A 47 0.12 14.30 10.12
N VAL A 48 0.68 13.59 9.14
CA VAL A 48 0.54 13.88 7.71
C VAL A 48 -0.71 13.17 7.11
N GLY A 49 -1.51 12.48 7.92
CA GLY A 49 -2.75 11.83 7.49
C GLY A 49 -2.55 10.54 6.69
N CYS A 50 -1.37 9.92 6.80
CA CYS A 50 -1.13 8.59 6.24
C CYS A 50 -1.60 7.49 7.20
N THR A 51 -1.99 6.35 6.66
CA THR A 51 -2.40 5.17 7.43
C THR A 51 -1.23 4.47 8.14
N GLY A 52 0.01 4.81 7.78
CA GLY A 52 1.22 4.34 8.44
C GLY A 52 2.51 4.69 7.69
N VAL A 53 3.63 4.23 8.23
CA VAL A 53 4.98 4.57 7.75
C VAL A 53 5.21 4.15 6.31
N SER A 54 4.73 2.96 5.89
CA SER A 54 4.93 2.50 4.51
C SER A 54 4.20 3.37 3.48
N GLU A 55 3.01 3.88 3.81
CA GLU A 55 2.28 4.80 2.91
C GLU A 55 2.98 6.15 2.84
N MET A 56 3.45 6.65 3.98
CA MET A 56 4.24 7.87 4.03
C MET A 56 5.51 7.77 3.15
N LEU A 57 6.23 6.64 3.22
CA LEU A 57 7.43 6.40 2.40
C LEU A 57 7.10 6.31 0.90
N GLU A 58 5.98 5.69 0.53
CA GLU A 58 5.54 5.63 -0.86
C GLU A 58 5.18 7.01 -1.40
N LYS A 59 4.43 7.81 -0.64
CA LYS A 59 4.09 9.19 -1.03
C LYS A 59 5.33 10.07 -1.13
N LEU A 60 6.27 9.94 -0.21
CA LEU A 60 7.56 10.62 -0.26
C LEU A 60 8.33 10.23 -1.53
N GLY A 61 8.43 8.92 -1.83
CA GLY A 61 9.12 8.43 -3.02
C GLY A 61 8.46 8.85 -4.35
N ARG A 62 7.16 9.17 -4.33
CA ARG A 62 6.40 9.66 -5.50
C ARG A 62 6.38 11.19 -5.61
N GLY A 63 6.93 11.91 -4.63
CA GLY A 63 6.86 13.37 -4.58
C GLY A 63 5.49 13.93 -4.20
N GLU A 64 4.60 13.10 -3.65
CA GLU A 64 3.30 13.51 -3.09
C GLU A 64 3.46 14.13 -1.69
N LEU A 65 4.61 13.90 -1.04
CA LEU A 65 5.04 14.59 0.17
C LEU A 65 6.38 15.27 -0.06
N GLN A 66 6.51 16.50 0.44
CA GLN A 66 7.74 17.28 0.38
C GLN A 66 8.37 17.40 1.76
N LEU A 67 9.69 17.22 1.81
CA LEU A 67 10.49 17.53 2.99
C LEU A 67 10.88 18.99 2.90
N VAL A 68 10.43 19.78 3.88
CA VAL A 68 10.81 21.18 3.99
C VAL A 68 11.95 21.25 4.98
N ASN A 69 13.12 21.72 4.53
CA ASN A 69 14.23 21.97 5.41
C ASN A 69 14.03 23.35 6.06
N PRO A 70 13.77 23.45 7.37
CA PRO A 70 13.52 24.74 8.01
C PRO A 70 14.75 25.67 8.00
N ASN A 71 15.92 25.17 7.60
CA ASN A 71 17.18 25.92 7.55
C ASN A 71 17.62 26.32 6.14
N GLU A 72 16.85 26.01 5.09
CA GLU A 72 17.10 26.51 3.73
C GLU A 72 15.94 27.42 3.30
N PRO A 73 16.19 28.68 2.90
CA PRO A 73 15.14 29.52 2.36
C PRO A 73 14.63 28.95 1.02
N GLU A 74 13.32 29.04 0.79
CA GLU A 74 12.66 28.69 -0.47
C GLU A 74 13.43 29.31 -1.66
N GLN A 75 13.76 28.47 -2.65
CA GLN A 75 14.28 28.90 -3.95
C GLN A 75 13.13 29.23 -4.89
#